data_AF-A0A0Q9PS08-F1
#
_entry.id   AF-A0A0Q9PS08-F1
#
_cell.length_a   1.000
_cell.length_b   1.000
_cell.length_c   1.000
_cell.angle_alpha   90.00
_cell.angle_beta   90.00
_cell.angle_gamma   90.00
#
_symmetry.space_group_name_H-M   'P 1'
#
loop_
_entity.id
_entity.type
_entity.pdbx_description
1 polymer ?
#
loop_
_entity_poly.entity_id
_entity_poly.type
_entity_poly.pdbx_seq_one_letter_code
_entity_poly.pdbx_strand_id
1 'polypeptide(L)'
;MSEKPGNQTPNTPDVSETELRNMKVDELRNEAKEENIPGTSGMRKEELVKEVAKARQEGGDGGKGNASGSQAKDTEDAEDLGAGPDGGKIRYGDDSSKSLKYSQEITSPDEEPEREGRSLATTHHEVIRQWAEERGGVPATVEGTEHGDHLGVLRIDFRDKDTNLREVSWEEWFKTFDERRLNFIYQEQRTDGNQSNFFRLENPDREDA
;
A
#
# COMPACT_ATOMS: atom_id res chain seq x y z
N MET A 1 14.78 -49.29 -18.66
CA MET A 1 13.38 -49.37 -18.20
C MET A 1 13.38 -49.36 -16.69
N SER A 2 12.35 -48.74 -16.10
CA SER A 2 12.04 -48.60 -14.66
C SER A 2 12.79 -47.44 -13.99
N GLU A 3 12.28 -46.20 -13.89
CA GLU A 3 11.00 -45.72 -13.32
C GLU A 3 10.72 -46.32 -11.93
N LYS A 4 10.82 -45.50 -10.87
CA LYS A 4 9.64 -44.85 -10.27
C LYS A 4 9.98 -43.83 -9.17
N PRO A 5 9.04 -42.91 -8.87
CA PRO A 5 9.27 -41.54 -8.41
C PRO A 5 9.08 -41.38 -6.90
N GLY A 6 9.59 -40.28 -6.36
CA GLY A 6 9.44 -39.93 -4.94
C GLY A 6 9.09 -38.47 -4.77
N ASN A 7 7.79 -38.15 -4.77
CA ASN A 7 7.16 -37.29 -3.76
C ASN A 7 5.65 -37.24 -4.01
N GLN A 8 4.89 -37.94 -3.17
CA GLN A 8 3.44 -37.82 -3.10
C GLN A 8 3.05 -37.29 -1.72
N THR A 9 2.66 -36.02 -1.65
CA THR A 9 1.68 -35.54 -0.67
C THR A 9 0.28 -35.69 -1.29
N PRO A 10 -0.76 -36.07 -0.51
CA PRO A 10 -2.03 -36.52 -1.07
C PRO A 10 -2.94 -35.33 -1.40
N ASN A 11 -3.50 -35.31 -2.61
CA ASN A 11 -4.49 -34.35 -3.16
C ASN A 11 -3.99 -33.03 -3.77
N THR A 12 -3.06 -33.07 -4.72
CA THR A 12 -3.01 -32.02 -5.75
C THR A 12 -3.15 -32.68 -7.12
N PRO A 13 -4.21 -32.40 -7.91
CA PRO A 13 -4.20 -32.77 -9.31
C PRO A 13 -3.14 -31.93 -10.00
N ASP A 14 -2.01 -32.58 -10.32
CA ASP A 14 -0.78 -32.03 -10.91
C ASP A 14 -1.03 -31.17 -12.17
N VAL A 15 -2.18 -31.35 -12.81
CA VAL A 15 -2.57 -30.63 -14.02
C VAL A 15 -3.04 -29.21 -13.69
N SER A 16 -3.83 -29.00 -12.62
CA SER A 16 -4.46 -27.70 -12.36
C SER A 16 -3.47 -26.65 -11.84
N GLU A 17 -2.53 -27.01 -10.97
CA GLU A 17 -1.52 -26.04 -10.49
C GLU A 17 -0.48 -25.73 -11.58
N THR A 18 -0.07 -26.75 -12.35
CA THR A 18 0.90 -26.58 -13.44
C THR A 18 0.33 -25.73 -14.58
N GLU A 19 -0.96 -25.85 -14.89
CA GLU A 19 -1.65 -24.98 -15.83
C GLU A 19 -1.67 -23.51 -15.35
N LEU A 20 -2.03 -23.29 -14.08
CA LEU A 20 -2.05 -21.95 -13.48
C LEU A 20 -0.66 -21.30 -13.46
N ARG A 21 0.42 -22.06 -13.21
CA ARG A 21 1.80 -21.53 -13.26
C ARG A 21 2.21 -21.01 -14.65
N ASN A 22 1.65 -21.57 -15.72
CA ASN A 22 1.93 -21.16 -17.10
C ASN A 22 1.09 -19.94 -17.54
N MET A 23 0.01 -19.60 -16.83
CA MET A 23 -0.83 -18.43 -17.11
C MET A 23 -0.14 -17.12 -16.70
N LYS A 24 -0.60 -16.00 -17.26
CA LYS A 24 -0.13 -14.66 -16.87
C LYS A 24 -0.73 -14.24 -15.54
N VAL A 25 -0.05 -13.33 -14.83
CA VAL A 25 -0.51 -12.81 -13.53
C VAL A 25 -1.88 -12.16 -13.65
N ASP A 26 -2.14 -11.43 -14.74
CA ASP A 26 -3.45 -10.80 -14.99
C ASP A 26 -4.58 -11.83 -15.14
N GLU A 27 -4.29 -12.95 -15.81
CA GLU A 27 -5.26 -14.04 -15.99
C GLU A 27 -5.51 -14.75 -14.67
N LEU A 28 -4.46 -14.98 -13.88
CA LEU A 28 -4.56 -15.56 -12.54
C LEU A 28 -5.36 -14.67 -11.58
N ARG A 29 -5.22 -13.34 -11.69
CA ARG A 29 -6.00 -12.38 -10.90
C ARG A 29 -7.48 -12.37 -11.31
N ASN A 30 -7.76 -12.44 -12.61
CA ASN A 30 -9.13 -12.56 -13.10
C ASN A 30 -9.78 -13.86 -12.61
N GLU A 31 -9.05 -14.98 -12.68
CA GLU A 31 -9.51 -16.27 -12.17
C GLU A 31 -9.75 -16.23 -10.65
N ALA A 32 -8.84 -15.64 -9.89
CA ALA A 32 -8.99 -15.48 -8.44
C ALA A 32 -10.20 -14.63 -8.06
N LYS A 33 -10.54 -13.64 -8.91
CA LYS A 33 -11.73 -12.82 -8.76
C LYS A 33 -13.02 -13.58 -9.09
N GLU A 34 -12.99 -14.45 -10.09
CA GLU A 34 -14.11 -15.35 -10.42
C GLU A 34 -14.37 -16.35 -9.27
N GLU A 35 -13.30 -16.83 -8.63
CA GLU A 35 -13.36 -17.73 -7.46
C GLU A 35 -13.57 -16.99 -6.11
N ASN A 36 -13.81 -15.67 -6.15
CA ASN A 36 -14.14 -14.83 -4.99
C ASN A 36 -13.05 -14.80 -3.89
N ILE A 37 -11.77 -14.85 -4.29
CA ILE A 37 -10.62 -14.82 -3.39
C ILE A 37 -10.29 -13.35 -3.04
N PRO A 38 -10.39 -12.94 -1.76
CA PRO A 38 -10.04 -11.58 -1.34
C PRO A 38 -8.52 -11.38 -1.27
N GLY A 39 -8.06 -10.14 -1.50
CA GLY A 39 -6.64 -9.77 -1.33
C GLY A 39 -5.71 -10.17 -2.49
N THR A 40 -6.25 -10.52 -3.66
CA THR A 40 -5.48 -11.02 -4.81
C THR A 40 -4.72 -9.93 -5.57
N SER A 41 -5.07 -8.67 -5.37
CA SER A 41 -4.44 -7.52 -6.05
C SER A 41 -2.95 -7.39 -5.73
N GLY A 42 -2.53 -7.67 -4.49
CA GLY A 42 -1.13 -7.55 -4.05
C GLY A 42 -0.32 -8.86 -4.06
N MET A 43 -0.95 -9.99 -4.42
CA MET A 43 -0.29 -11.30 -4.32
C MET A 43 0.74 -11.51 -5.42
N ARG A 44 1.86 -12.14 -5.06
CA ARG A 44 2.86 -12.60 -6.04
C ARG A 44 2.28 -13.73 -6.87
N LYS A 45 2.80 -13.92 -8.09
CA LYS A 45 2.33 -14.97 -9.03
C LYS A 45 2.21 -16.35 -8.36
N GLU A 46 3.20 -16.72 -7.55
CA GLU A 46 3.21 -18.03 -6.88
C GLU A 46 2.10 -18.17 -5.82
N GLU A 47 1.77 -17.09 -5.13
CA GLU A 47 0.67 -17.05 -4.15
C GLU A 47 -0.68 -17.05 -4.85
N LEU A 48 -0.83 -16.30 -5.96
CA LEU A 48 -2.03 -16.32 -6.79
C LEU A 48 -2.34 -17.72 -7.31
N VAL A 49 -1.33 -18.40 -7.87
CA VAL A 49 -1.47 -19.79 -8.34
C VAL A 49 -1.96 -20.69 -7.20
N LYS A 50 -1.38 -20.54 -6.01
CA LYS A 50 -1.70 -21.38 -4.85
C LYS A 50 -3.11 -21.13 -4.34
N GLU A 51 -3.52 -19.88 -4.19
CA GLU A 51 -4.87 -19.53 -3.72
C GLU A 51 -5.94 -19.91 -4.74
N VAL A 52 -5.71 -19.69 -6.04
CA VAL A 52 -6.65 -20.13 -7.10
C VAL A 52 -6.77 -21.65 -7.14
N ALA A 53 -5.65 -22.37 -7.04
CA ALA A 53 -5.68 -23.84 -6.99
C ALA A 53 -6.44 -24.35 -5.76
N LYS A 54 -6.25 -23.69 -4.60
CA LYS A 54 -6.93 -24.01 -3.35
C LYS A 54 -8.44 -23.72 -3.42
N ALA A 55 -8.84 -22.57 -3.95
CA ALA A 55 -10.26 -22.21 -4.10
C ALA A 55 -11.01 -23.18 -5.01
N ARG A 56 -10.41 -23.56 -6.16
CA ARG A 56 -10.97 -24.58 -7.07
C ARG A 56 -11.08 -25.97 -6.42
N GLN A 57 -10.22 -26.27 -5.44
CA GLN A 57 -10.26 -27.51 -4.68
C GLN A 57 -11.31 -27.48 -3.55
N GLU A 58 -11.58 -26.31 -2.98
CA GLU A 58 -12.54 -26.07 -1.90
C GLU A 58 -13.97 -25.80 -2.39
N GLY A 59 -14.18 -25.46 -3.67
CA GLY A 59 -15.50 -25.31 -4.32
C GLY A 59 -16.35 -26.59 -4.44
N GLY A 60 -15.97 -27.65 -3.73
CA GLY A 60 -16.59 -28.97 -3.73
C GLY A 60 -17.20 -29.41 -2.40
N ASP A 61 -17.68 -28.53 -1.52
CA ASP A 61 -18.66 -28.91 -0.49
C ASP A 61 -19.44 -27.69 0.06
N GLY A 62 -20.74 -27.87 0.29
CA GLY A 62 -21.72 -26.80 0.50
C GLY A 62 -21.57 -25.98 1.78
N GLY A 63 -21.92 -24.69 1.67
CA GLY A 63 -21.67 -23.70 2.70
C GLY A 63 -22.61 -23.69 3.91
N LYS A 64 -22.27 -22.86 4.90
CA LYS A 64 -23.22 -22.23 5.83
C LYS A 64 -22.56 -21.13 6.68
N GLY A 65 -23.19 -19.96 6.69
CA GLY A 65 -23.45 -19.21 7.92
C GLY A 65 -22.38 -18.25 8.42
N ASN A 66 -22.51 -17.01 7.99
CA ASN A 66 -22.04 -15.81 8.68
C ASN A 66 -22.67 -15.68 10.09
N ALA A 67 -21.84 -15.50 11.12
CA ALA A 67 -21.97 -14.47 12.17
C ALA A 67 -21.31 -14.87 13.51
N SER A 68 -20.57 -13.91 14.04
CA SER A 68 -20.21 -13.70 15.46
C SER A 68 -18.96 -14.40 15.99
N GLY A 69 -18.08 -13.57 16.57
CA GLY A 69 -17.31 -13.95 17.74
C GLY A 69 -15.81 -13.77 17.56
N SER A 70 -15.35 -12.57 17.91
CA SER A 70 -13.95 -12.23 18.18
C SER A 70 -13.21 -13.35 18.91
N GLN A 71 -12.04 -13.72 18.41
CA GLN A 71 -10.95 -14.07 19.31
C GLN A 71 -9.63 -13.64 18.68
N ALA A 72 -9.07 -12.61 19.30
CA ALA A 72 -7.75 -12.08 19.07
C ALA A 72 -6.71 -13.21 19.00
N LYS A 73 -5.88 -13.14 17.96
CA LYS A 73 -4.53 -13.67 17.97
C LYS A 73 -3.64 -12.59 17.40
N ASP A 74 -2.91 -11.99 18.33
CA ASP A 74 -1.83 -11.04 18.13
C ASP A 74 -0.94 -11.45 16.95
N THR A 75 -1.03 -10.69 15.87
CA THR A 75 0.03 -10.54 14.88
C THR A 75 -0.02 -9.08 14.50
N GLU A 76 1.04 -8.37 14.85
CA GLU A 76 1.16 -6.91 14.86
C GLU A 76 0.90 -6.36 13.45
N ASP A 77 -0.32 -5.85 13.27
CA ASP A 77 -0.79 -4.78 12.40
C ASP A 77 -0.04 -4.57 11.07
N ALA A 78 -0.38 -5.38 10.07
CA ALA A 78 -0.62 -4.80 8.75
C ALA A 78 -2.05 -4.25 8.76
N GLU A 79 -2.29 -3.15 9.48
CA GLU A 79 -3.55 -2.40 9.36
C GLU A 79 -3.69 -2.04 7.87
N ASP A 80 -4.77 -2.50 7.25
CA ASP A 80 -5.18 -2.06 5.93
C ASP A 80 -5.59 -0.58 6.05
N LEU A 81 -4.60 0.31 5.96
CA LEU A 81 -4.81 1.76 5.98
C LEU A 81 -5.63 2.22 4.77
N GLY A 82 -5.69 1.39 3.73
CA GLY A 82 -6.43 1.65 2.51
C GLY A 82 -6.00 2.92 1.78
N ALA A 83 -6.90 3.41 0.93
CA ALA A 83 -6.67 4.56 0.08
C ALA A 83 -6.91 5.92 0.76
N GLY A 84 -7.27 5.92 2.04
CA GLY A 84 -7.77 7.11 2.73
C GLY A 84 -9.14 7.61 2.22
N PRO A 85 -9.65 8.72 2.76
CA PRO A 85 -11.01 9.20 2.50
C PRO A 85 -11.25 9.66 1.05
N ASP A 86 -10.18 10.04 0.34
CA ASP A 86 -10.26 10.55 -1.04
C ASP A 86 -9.91 9.48 -2.10
N GLY A 87 -9.67 8.22 -1.67
CA GLY A 87 -9.33 7.15 -2.60
C GLY A 87 -8.00 7.39 -3.33
N GLY A 88 -7.03 8.03 -2.67
CA GLY A 88 -5.73 8.38 -3.23
C GLY A 88 -5.68 9.58 -4.16
N LYS A 89 -6.83 10.17 -4.51
CA LYS A 89 -6.93 11.31 -5.43
C LYS A 89 -6.30 12.57 -4.85
N ILE A 90 -5.66 13.36 -5.71
CA ILE A 90 -5.11 14.66 -5.33
C ILE A 90 -6.25 15.61 -4.97
N ARG A 91 -6.08 16.34 -3.87
CA ARG A 91 -6.99 17.40 -3.43
C ARG A 91 -6.62 18.68 -4.17
N TYR A 92 -7.62 19.33 -4.77
CA TYR A 92 -7.46 20.60 -5.47
C TYR A 92 -8.26 21.71 -4.78
N GLY A 93 -7.77 22.94 -4.89
CA GLY A 93 -8.31 24.15 -4.28
C GLY A 93 -7.79 25.41 -4.99
N ASP A 94 -8.32 26.58 -4.64
CA ASP A 94 -8.00 27.84 -5.31
C ASP A 94 -6.51 28.22 -5.21
N ASP A 95 -5.84 27.78 -4.13
CA ASP A 95 -4.44 28.06 -3.84
C ASP A 95 -3.49 26.91 -4.22
N SER A 96 -3.98 25.90 -4.94
CA SER A 96 -3.15 24.74 -5.32
C SER A 96 -1.89 25.16 -6.07
N SER A 97 -0.74 24.68 -5.60
CA SER A 97 0.55 25.00 -6.21
C SER A 97 0.58 24.63 -7.70
N LYS A 98 1.22 25.49 -8.52
CA LYS A 98 1.47 25.18 -9.94
C LYS A 98 2.25 23.88 -10.12
N SER A 99 3.09 23.49 -9.16
CA SER A 99 3.84 22.23 -9.21
C SER A 99 2.96 20.99 -9.07
N LEU A 100 1.81 21.11 -8.39
CA LEU A 100 0.85 20.02 -8.25
C LEU A 100 0.24 19.66 -9.62
N LYS A 101 0.00 20.65 -10.48
CA LYS A 101 -0.54 20.45 -11.85
C LYS A 101 0.34 19.61 -12.77
N TYR A 102 1.64 19.53 -12.48
CA TYR A 102 2.60 18.76 -13.29
C TYR A 102 3.03 17.45 -12.63
N SER A 103 2.58 17.22 -11.39
CA SER A 103 2.86 15.98 -10.67
C SER A 103 1.93 14.86 -11.18
N GLN A 104 2.44 13.64 -11.25
CA GLN A 104 1.60 12.48 -11.55
C GLN A 104 0.72 12.19 -10.34
N GLU A 105 -0.58 12.00 -10.54
CA GLU A 105 -1.45 11.42 -9.53
C GLU A 105 -1.17 9.92 -9.42
N ILE A 106 -0.96 9.43 -8.20
CA ILE A 106 -0.78 8.02 -7.88
C ILE A 106 -1.90 7.59 -6.95
N THR A 107 -2.79 6.72 -7.42
CA THR A 107 -3.98 6.26 -6.64
C THR A 107 -3.91 4.82 -6.18
N SER A 108 -2.81 4.12 -6.42
CA SER A 108 -2.59 2.74 -5.99
C SER A 108 -1.10 2.49 -5.79
N PRO A 109 -0.70 1.60 -4.87
CA PRO A 109 0.69 1.15 -4.76
C PRO A 109 1.21 0.42 -6.01
N ASP A 110 0.31 -0.07 -6.89
CA ASP A 110 0.70 -0.71 -8.16
C ASP A 110 1.03 0.29 -9.29
N GLU A 111 0.76 1.58 -9.09
CA GLU A 111 0.99 2.59 -10.13
C GLU A 111 2.44 3.07 -10.13
N GLU A 112 3.13 2.87 -11.25
CA GLU A 112 4.52 3.29 -11.43
C GLU A 112 4.64 4.72 -11.98
N PRO A 113 5.74 5.44 -11.69
CA PRO A 113 6.04 6.72 -12.33
C PRO A 113 6.17 6.55 -13.84
N GLU A 114 5.51 7.42 -14.63
CA GLU A 114 5.61 7.43 -16.10
C GLU A 114 7.05 7.61 -16.60
N ARG A 115 7.91 8.25 -15.80
CA ARG A 115 9.34 8.42 -16.07
C ARG A 115 10.13 8.62 -14.79
N GLU A 116 11.41 8.26 -14.86
CA GLU A 116 12.37 8.48 -13.79
C GLU A 116 12.49 9.97 -13.41
N GLY A 117 12.61 10.23 -12.11
CA GLY A 117 12.71 11.58 -11.56
C GLY A 117 11.46 12.44 -11.70
N ARG A 118 10.31 11.90 -12.12
CA ARG A 118 9.04 12.64 -12.11
C ARG A 118 8.58 12.90 -10.68
N SER A 119 8.04 14.09 -10.43
CA SER A 119 7.31 14.39 -9.20
C SER A 119 5.96 13.69 -9.20
N LEU A 120 5.65 13.00 -8.12
CA LEU A 120 4.41 12.27 -7.89
C LEU A 120 3.62 12.95 -6.78
N ALA A 121 2.32 12.78 -6.78
CA ALA A 121 1.43 13.29 -5.75
C ALA A 121 0.32 12.28 -5.45
N THR A 122 0.02 12.10 -4.18
CA THR A 122 -0.99 11.14 -3.71
C THR A 122 -1.62 11.61 -2.40
N THR A 123 -2.81 11.08 -2.11
CA THR A 123 -3.40 11.08 -0.76
C THR A 123 -3.57 9.66 -0.21
N HIS A 124 -3.06 8.65 -0.93
CA HIS A 124 -3.27 7.25 -0.62
C HIS A 124 -2.38 6.82 0.54
N HIS A 125 -3.00 6.37 1.64
CA HIS A 125 -2.27 6.07 2.87
C HIS A 125 -1.27 4.94 2.67
N GLU A 126 -1.65 3.85 2.00
CA GLU A 126 -0.70 2.76 1.76
C GLU A 126 0.46 3.14 0.84
N VAL A 127 0.24 3.95 -0.20
CA VAL A 127 1.32 4.44 -1.08
C VAL A 127 2.34 5.22 -0.24
N ILE A 128 1.86 6.12 0.61
CA ILE A 128 2.72 6.94 1.47
C ILE A 128 3.47 6.07 2.48
N ARG A 129 2.77 5.11 3.13
CA ARG A 129 3.38 4.17 4.07
C ARG A 129 4.48 3.36 3.41
N GLN A 130 4.18 2.69 2.30
CA GLN A 130 5.13 1.82 1.61
C GLN A 130 6.33 2.62 1.12
N TRP A 131 6.10 3.80 0.52
CA TRP A 131 7.17 4.69 0.07
C TRP A 131 8.11 5.08 1.22
N ALA A 132 7.56 5.41 2.39
CA ALA A 132 8.34 5.78 3.56
C ALA A 132 9.11 4.60 4.15
N GLU A 133 8.44 3.47 4.37
CA GLU A 133 9.01 2.27 5.00
C GLU A 133 10.12 1.64 4.15
N GLU A 134 9.97 1.62 2.82
CA GLU A 134 11.02 1.17 1.89
C GLU A 134 12.31 2.00 2.05
N ARG A 135 12.18 3.24 2.53
CA ARG A 135 13.28 4.20 2.77
C ARG A 135 13.76 4.18 4.21
N GLY A 136 13.25 3.27 5.04
CA GLY A 136 13.49 3.25 6.50
C GLY A 136 12.89 4.46 7.22
N GLY A 137 11.88 5.07 6.64
CA GLY A 137 11.18 6.24 7.18
C GLY A 137 10.11 5.84 8.19
N VAL A 138 10.06 6.53 9.33
CA VAL A 138 9.00 6.39 10.34
C VAL A 138 8.17 7.68 10.44
N PRO A 139 6.84 7.59 10.60
CA PRO A 139 5.99 8.77 10.78
C PRO A 139 6.35 9.52 12.07
N ALA A 140 6.53 10.83 11.95
CA ALA A 140 6.96 11.67 13.07
C ALA A 140 6.27 13.04 13.07
N THR A 141 6.34 13.72 14.22
CA THR A 141 5.93 15.11 14.37
C THR A 141 7.01 15.93 15.06
N VAL A 142 7.04 17.24 14.79
CA VAL A 142 7.97 18.16 15.47
C VAL A 142 7.40 18.55 16.83
N GLU A 143 8.12 18.22 17.90
CA GLU A 143 7.70 18.59 19.26
C GLU A 143 7.55 20.11 19.42
N GLY A 144 6.51 20.54 20.15
CA GLY A 144 6.26 21.96 20.43
C GLY A 144 5.66 22.75 19.27
N THR A 145 5.33 22.11 18.15
CA THR A 145 4.54 22.72 17.06
C THR A 145 3.07 22.31 17.07
N GLU A 146 2.66 21.59 18.12
CA GLU A 146 1.30 21.11 18.33
C GLU A 146 0.34 22.29 18.57
N HIS A 147 -0.90 22.15 18.08
CA HIS A 147 -1.93 23.16 18.28
C HIS A 147 -3.23 22.49 18.70
N GLY A 148 -3.67 22.76 19.93
CA GLY A 148 -4.80 22.06 20.54
C GLY A 148 -4.52 20.57 20.67
N ASP A 149 -5.49 19.76 20.25
CA ASP A 149 -5.43 18.29 20.33
C ASP A 149 -4.83 17.62 19.07
N HIS A 150 -4.24 18.40 18.16
CA HIS A 150 -3.69 17.89 16.89
C HIS A 150 -2.16 17.86 16.91
N LEU A 151 -1.59 16.87 16.21
CA LEU A 151 -0.14 16.79 15.98
C LEU A 151 0.40 18.09 15.39
N GLY A 152 1.66 18.39 15.63
CA GLY A 152 2.31 19.58 15.08
C GLY A 152 2.59 19.46 13.59
N VAL A 153 3.78 19.91 13.17
CA VAL A 153 4.26 19.72 11.81
C VAL A 153 4.48 18.22 11.57
N LEU A 154 3.83 17.67 10.55
CA LEU A 154 4.01 16.28 10.14
C LEU A 154 5.34 16.09 9.40
N ARG A 155 6.06 15.03 9.74
CA ARG A 155 7.35 14.64 9.17
C ARG A 155 7.40 13.12 8.98
N ILE A 156 8.42 12.68 8.24
CA ILE A 156 8.86 11.29 8.16
C ILE A 156 10.34 11.35 8.54
N ASP A 157 10.73 10.64 9.60
CA ASP A 157 12.12 10.54 10.04
C ASP A 157 12.80 9.38 9.34
N PHE A 158 13.85 9.65 8.56
CA PHE A 158 14.64 8.65 7.83
C PHE A 158 15.98 8.34 8.51
N ARG A 159 16.23 8.86 9.71
CA ARG A 159 17.52 8.72 10.41
C ARG A 159 17.31 8.07 11.76
N ASP A 160 18.38 7.49 12.31
CA ASP A 160 18.43 7.08 13.72
C ASP A 160 18.37 8.33 14.63
N LYS A 161 17.16 8.78 14.93
CA LYS A 161 16.76 9.76 15.94
C LYS A 161 17.27 11.18 15.72
N ASP A 162 16.51 11.99 14.99
CA ASP A 162 16.58 13.44 15.13
C ASP A 162 15.99 13.85 16.50
N THR A 163 16.70 14.63 17.32
CA THR A 163 16.31 14.88 18.73
C THR A 163 15.07 15.75 18.88
N ASN A 164 14.55 16.33 17.78
CA ASN A 164 13.39 17.21 17.80
C ASN A 164 12.14 16.56 17.18
N LEU A 165 12.24 15.30 16.77
CA LEU A 165 11.15 14.54 16.18
C LEU A 165 10.63 13.52 17.19
N ARG A 166 9.31 13.53 17.36
CA ARG A 166 8.57 12.51 18.11
C ARG A 166 7.93 11.56 17.12
N GLU A 167 8.32 10.30 17.17
CA GLU A 167 7.66 9.22 16.44
C GLU A 167 6.19 9.11 16.88
N VAL A 168 5.30 8.89 15.91
CA VAL A 168 3.85 8.74 16.12
C VAL A 168 3.37 7.51 15.35
N SER A 169 2.15 7.05 15.59
CA SER A 169 1.59 5.98 14.75
C SER A 169 1.23 6.50 13.35
N TRP A 170 1.19 5.60 12.36
CA TRP A 170 0.66 5.91 11.03
C TRP A 170 -0.80 6.39 11.11
N GLU A 171 -1.63 5.79 11.97
CA GLU A 171 -3.03 6.20 12.15
C GLU A 171 -3.13 7.68 12.59
N GLU A 172 -2.39 8.08 13.62
CA GLU A 172 -2.40 9.48 14.10
C GLU A 172 -1.84 10.46 13.06
N TRP A 173 -0.81 10.03 12.33
CA TRP A 173 -0.22 10.81 11.25
C TRP A 173 -1.24 11.04 10.13
N PHE A 174 -1.90 9.97 9.65
CA PHE A 174 -2.89 10.03 8.57
C PHE A 174 -4.15 10.78 8.98
N LYS A 175 -4.60 10.61 10.23
CA LYS A 175 -5.70 11.41 10.78
C LYS A 175 -5.42 12.91 10.64
N THR A 176 -4.22 13.36 11.04
CA THR A 176 -3.83 14.77 10.92
C THR A 176 -3.67 15.19 9.44
N PHE A 177 -3.13 14.30 8.61
CA PHE A 177 -2.95 14.52 7.17
C PHE A 177 -4.29 14.75 6.46
N ASP A 178 -5.30 13.95 6.78
CA ASP A 178 -6.64 14.04 6.19
C ASP A 178 -7.45 15.21 6.75
N GLU A 179 -7.44 15.42 8.07
CA GLU A 179 -8.11 16.56 8.71
C GLU A 179 -7.63 17.89 8.12
N ARG A 180 -6.35 17.96 7.75
CA ARG A 180 -5.72 19.13 7.14
C ARG A 180 -5.78 19.15 5.62
N ARG A 181 -6.45 18.17 5.00
CA ARG A 181 -6.62 18.05 3.54
C ARG A 181 -5.29 18.15 2.77
N LEU A 182 -4.23 17.51 3.28
CA LEU A 182 -2.89 17.63 2.71
C LEU A 182 -2.71 16.76 1.46
N ASN A 183 -1.90 17.19 0.52
CA ASN A 183 -1.38 16.37 -0.56
C ASN A 183 0.05 15.93 -0.22
N PHE A 184 0.35 14.65 -0.46
CA PHE A 184 1.70 14.13 -0.34
C PHE A 184 2.40 14.20 -1.68
N ILE A 185 3.33 15.14 -1.84
CA ILE A 185 4.12 15.32 -3.06
C ILE A 185 5.50 14.72 -2.84
N TYR A 186 5.94 13.82 -3.70
CA TYR A 186 7.18 13.07 -3.49
C TYR A 186 7.88 12.74 -4.81
N GLN A 187 9.05 12.11 -4.68
CA GLN A 187 9.81 11.62 -5.82
C GLN A 187 10.34 10.23 -5.48
N GLU A 188 10.25 9.29 -6.43
CA GLU A 188 10.80 7.94 -6.24
C GLU A 188 12.33 7.96 -6.21
N GLN A 189 12.92 8.57 -7.24
CA GLN A 189 14.35 8.58 -7.52
C GLN A 189 14.84 9.98 -7.86
N ARG A 190 16.08 10.27 -7.49
CA ARG A 190 16.81 11.47 -7.90
C ARG A 190 17.30 11.34 -9.35
N THR A 191 17.80 12.44 -9.90
CA THR A 191 18.33 12.51 -11.28
C THR A 191 19.53 11.59 -11.52
N ASP A 192 20.19 11.12 -10.46
CA ASP A 192 21.31 10.18 -10.50
C ASP A 192 20.88 8.71 -10.38
N GLY A 193 19.57 8.42 -10.34
CA GLY A 193 19.00 7.08 -10.21
C GLY A 193 18.96 6.55 -8.77
N ASN A 194 19.43 7.33 -7.79
CA ASN A 194 19.37 6.91 -6.39
C ASN A 194 17.98 7.17 -5.79
N GLN A 195 17.58 6.35 -4.82
CA GLN A 195 16.34 6.52 -4.06
C GLN A 195 16.25 7.92 -3.43
N SER A 196 15.10 8.57 -3.58
CA SER A 196 14.88 9.92 -3.06
C SER A 196 14.04 9.88 -1.78
N ASN A 197 14.50 10.57 -0.74
CA ASN A 197 13.72 10.82 0.49
C ASN A 197 13.00 12.17 0.43
N PHE A 198 12.87 12.75 -0.78
CA PHE A 198 12.21 14.02 -0.96
C PHE A 198 10.69 13.83 -0.90
N PHE A 199 10.08 14.51 0.06
CA PHE A 199 8.64 14.72 0.10
C PHE A 199 8.30 16.12 0.58
N ARG A 200 7.10 16.57 0.26
CA ARG A 200 6.48 17.80 0.73
C ARG A 200 5.00 17.54 0.97
N LEU A 201 4.49 18.13 2.04
CA LEU A 201 3.06 18.22 2.30
C LEU A 201 2.57 19.58 1.83
N GLU A 202 1.49 19.61 1.08
CA GLU A 202 0.87 20.84 0.59
C GLU A 202 -0.61 20.85 0.94
N ASN A 203 -1.16 22.00 1.31
CA ASN A 203 -2.59 22.17 1.52
C ASN A 203 -3.14 23.00 0.36
N PRO A 204 -4.06 22.46 -0.45
CA PRO A 204 -4.57 23.16 -1.63
C PRO A 204 -5.50 24.34 -1.32
N ASP A 205 -5.96 24.45 -0.07
CA ASP A 205 -6.89 25.47 0.42
C ASP A 205 -6.17 26.56 1.26
N ARG A 206 -4.83 26.55 1.30
CA ARG A 206 -4.03 27.50 2.07
C ARG A 206 -2.82 27.95 1.26
N GLU A 207 -2.73 29.24 0.93
CA GLU A 207 -1.48 29.84 0.44
C GLU A 207 -0.32 29.46 1.38
N ASP A 208 0.78 28.95 0.81
CA ASP A 208 2.03 28.66 1.52
C ASP A 208 2.37 29.84 2.46
N ALA A 209 2.34 29.61 3.77
CA ALA A 209 2.70 30.59 4.78
C ALA A 209 4.23 30.74 4.90
#